data_AF-A0A142XAC2-F1
#
_entry.id   AF-A0A142XAC2-F1
#
_cell.length_a   1.000
_cell.length_b   1.000
_cell.length_c   1.000
_cell.angle_alpha   90.00
_cell.angle_beta   90.00
_cell.angle_gamma   90.00
#
_symmetry.space_group_name_H-M   'P 1'
#
loop_
_entity.id
_entity.type
_entity.pdbx_description
1 polymer ?
#
loop_
_entity_poly.entity_id
_entity_poly.type
_entity_poly.pdbx_seq_one_letter_code
_entity_poly.pdbx_strand_id
1 'polypeptide(L)'
;MASFDIVLRTQGSLHPGGSPTEFVSEYAGLIRCTDDETGVVTNVGRVAARRVHAERACDAGEWLYDVCDAHSAELHDLHGFVYEPDGYDFKAPLVRRFETTGCDLLVLDYVILSPKWRGLRLGLLAVRKLVDLIGGGCGFVVSEIAPLSAEGYEALRVPAAWLPPLPSDEAIRDATVRLRRYYRRMGFRRLGRTRYYALPLNQVTPTAHDLLRPT
;
A
#
# COMPACT_ATOMS: atom_id res chain seq x y z
N MET A 1 -6.34 11.66 -26.75
CA MET A 1 -6.65 10.60 -25.74
C MET A 1 -5.52 10.60 -24.70
N ALA A 2 -5.68 10.03 -23.51
CA ALA A 2 -4.61 10.04 -22.50
C ALA A 2 -4.38 8.64 -21.93
N SER A 3 -3.10 8.27 -21.82
CA SER A 3 -2.66 7.02 -21.23
C SER A 3 -2.02 7.25 -19.86
N PHE A 4 -2.14 6.26 -18.97
CA PHE A 4 -1.60 6.34 -17.61
C PHE A 4 -0.70 5.16 -17.31
N ASP A 5 0.39 5.44 -16.61
CA ASP A 5 1.34 4.43 -16.15
C ASP A 5 1.84 4.76 -14.74
N ILE A 6 2.49 3.77 -14.13
CA ILE A 6 3.16 3.90 -12.84
C ILE A 6 4.64 3.58 -13.01
N VAL A 7 5.50 4.47 -12.51
CA VAL A 7 6.94 4.23 -12.43
C VAL A 7 7.29 4.01 -10.98
N LEU A 8 7.84 2.84 -10.67
CA LEU A 8 8.29 2.47 -9.33
C LEU A 8 9.81 2.61 -9.23
N ARG A 9 10.28 3.10 -8.08
CA ARG A 9 11.70 3.14 -7.71
C ARG A 9 11.86 2.44 -6.37
N THR A 10 12.92 1.66 -6.25
CA THR A 10 13.35 0.99 -5.02
C THR A 10 14.87 1.10 -4.92
N GLN A 11 15.41 0.91 -3.72
CA GLN A 11 16.84 0.99 -3.43
C GLN A 11 17.20 -0.12 -2.44
N GLY A 12 18.47 -0.56 -2.49
CA GLY A 12 19.01 -1.55 -1.58
C GLY A 12 20.53 -1.42 -1.51
N SER A 13 21.11 -1.86 -0.39
CA SER A 13 22.57 -1.90 -0.22
C SER A 13 23.17 -3.06 -1.00
N LEU A 14 24.38 -2.87 -1.55
CA LEU A 14 25.19 -3.93 -2.14
C LEU A 14 26.27 -4.46 -1.20
N HIS A 15 26.40 -3.88 0.00
CA HIS A 15 27.44 -4.25 0.96
C HIS A 15 27.02 -5.44 1.83
N PRO A 16 27.89 -6.44 2.03
CA PRO A 16 27.63 -7.54 2.95
C PRO A 16 27.74 -7.05 4.40
N GLY A 17 26.74 -7.37 5.23
CA GLY A 17 26.62 -6.89 6.63
C GLY A 17 25.34 -6.09 6.85
N GLY A 18 24.20 -6.65 6.46
CA GLY A 18 22.92 -5.96 6.47
C GLY A 18 22.41 -5.63 7.87
N SER A 19 21.76 -4.48 7.96
CA SER A 19 20.82 -4.19 9.05
C SER A 19 19.58 -5.08 8.85
N PRO A 20 18.86 -5.50 9.92
CA PRO A 20 17.59 -6.22 9.81
C PRO A 20 16.57 -5.53 8.88
N THR A 21 16.72 -4.22 8.66
CA THR A 21 15.92 -3.45 7.71
C THR A 21 16.08 -3.88 6.25
N GLU A 22 17.09 -4.68 5.88
CA GLU A 22 17.28 -5.16 4.49
C GLU A 22 16.17 -6.10 4.01
N PHE A 23 15.44 -6.71 4.95
CA PHE A 23 14.28 -7.56 4.67
C PHE A 23 12.99 -6.74 4.47
N VAL A 24 13.09 -5.41 4.43
CA VAL A 24 12.02 -4.52 4.01
C VAL A 24 12.45 -3.75 2.78
N SER A 25 11.70 -3.88 1.68
CA SER A 25 11.90 -3.07 0.47
C SER A 25 10.91 -1.93 0.39
N GLU A 26 11.41 -0.71 0.23
CA GLU A 26 10.57 0.46 0.01
C GLU A 26 10.38 0.74 -1.49
N TYR A 27 9.19 1.18 -1.87
CA TYR A 27 8.80 1.50 -3.23
C TYR A 27 8.18 2.89 -3.28
N ALA A 28 8.84 3.81 -3.98
CA ALA A 28 8.31 5.12 -4.30
C ALA A 28 7.80 5.13 -5.75
N GLY A 29 6.53 5.45 -5.93
CA GLY A 29 5.86 5.42 -7.22
C GLY A 29 5.38 6.79 -7.70
N LEU A 30 5.54 7.05 -8.99
CA LEU A 30 4.93 8.19 -9.69
C LEU A 30 3.82 7.70 -10.62
N ILE A 31 2.63 8.29 -10.52
CA ILE A 31 1.55 8.07 -11.48
C ILE A 31 1.68 9.14 -12.55
N ARG A 32 1.86 8.72 -13.80
CA ARG A 32 2.05 9.61 -14.95
C ARG A 32 0.85 9.56 -15.87
N CYS A 33 0.57 10.69 -16.50
CA CYS A 33 -0.37 10.83 -17.60
C CYS A 33 0.43 11.26 -18.82
N THR A 34 0.31 10.51 -19.91
CA THR A 34 0.84 10.88 -21.22
C THR A 34 -0.33 11.33 -22.07
N ASP A 35 -0.25 12.54 -22.59
CA ASP A 35 -1.17 13.02 -23.61
C ASP A 35 -0.81 12.34 -24.94
N ASP A 36 -1.72 11.55 -25.51
CA ASP A 36 -1.42 10.70 -26.66
C ASP A 36 -1.25 11.52 -27.97
N GLU A 37 -1.70 12.78 -28.01
CA GLU A 37 -1.59 13.65 -29.18
C GLU A 37 -0.28 14.44 -29.18
N THR A 38 0.11 14.94 -28.01
CA THR A 38 1.30 15.81 -27.85
C THR A 38 2.53 15.06 -27.33
N GLY A 39 2.34 13.86 -26.76
CA GLY A 39 3.39 13.09 -26.10
C GLY A 39 3.84 13.68 -24.75
N VAL A 40 3.19 14.74 -24.27
CA VAL A 40 3.58 15.41 -23.01
C VAL A 40 3.27 14.52 -21.82
N VAL A 41 4.28 14.25 -21.00
CA VAL A 41 4.17 13.45 -19.79
C VAL A 41 4.05 14.35 -18.56
N THR A 42 2.97 14.18 -17.80
CA THR A 42 2.71 14.94 -16.57
C THR A 42 2.61 14.01 -15.36
N ASN A 43 3.21 14.40 -14.24
CA ASN A 43 3.03 13.70 -12.97
C ASN A 43 1.67 14.07 -12.38
N VAL A 44 0.80 13.08 -12.23
CA VAL A 44 -0.60 13.27 -11.79
C VAL A 44 -0.89 12.68 -10.42
N GLY A 45 0.04 11.87 -9.89
CA GLY A 45 -0.08 11.26 -8.58
C GLY A 45 1.22 10.67 -8.06
N ARG A 46 1.19 10.21 -6.81
CA ARG A 46 2.26 9.44 -6.17
C ARG A 46 1.69 8.28 -5.39
N VAL A 47 2.47 7.22 -5.25
CA VAL A 47 2.20 6.12 -4.34
C VAL A 47 3.45 5.78 -3.53
N ALA A 48 3.28 5.23 -2.34
CA ALA A 48 4.35 4.54 -1.64
C ALA A 48 3.85 3.22 -1.06
N ALA A 49 4.75 2.26 -1.03
CA ALA A 49 4.52 0.98 -0.41
C ALA A 49 5.83 0.40 0.12
N ARG A 50 5.70 -0.50 1.08
CA ARG A 50 6.79 -1.28 1.65
C ARG A 50 6.46 -2.75 1.52
N ARG A 51 7.44 -3.60 1.24
CA ARG A 51 7.29 -5.05 1.26
C ARG A 51 8.16 -5.61 2.37
N VAL A 52 7.54 -6.34 3.29
CA VAL A 52 8.22 -7.15 4.30
C VAL A 52 8.43 -8.54 3.71
N HIS A 53 9.70 -8.94 3.59
CA HIS A 53 10.14 -10.23 3.05
C HIS A 53 10.33 -11.22 4.19
N ALA A 54 9.23 -11.71 4.75
CA ALA A 54 9.24 -12.65 5.87
C ALA A 54 9.89 -13.99 5.49
N GLU A 55 9.67 -14.47 4.25
CA GLU A 55 10.30 -15.70 3.76
C GLU A 55 11.83 -15.56 3.75
N ARG A 56 12.35 -14.45 3.22
CA ARG A 56 13.79 -14.18 3.17
C ARG A 56 14.41 -13.99 4.55
N ALA A 57 13.68 -13.38 5.49
CA ALA A 57 14.14 -13.25 6.87
C ALA A 57 14.27 -14.64 7.53
N CYS A 58 13.27 -15.51 7.31
CA CYS A 58 13.30 -16.90 7.77
C CYS A 58 14.51 -17.67 7.22
N ASP A 59 14.74 -17.58 5.91
CA ASP A 59 15.88 -18.25 5.25
C ASP A 59 17.24 -17.77 5.78
N ALA A 60 17.32 -16.50 6.20
CA ALA A 60 18.51 -15.90 6.80
C ALA A 60 18.64 -16.16 8.31
N GLY A 61 17.63 -16.73 8.96
CA GLY A 61 17.59 -16.93 10.41
C GLY A 61 17.34 -15.64 11.22
N GLU A 62 16.80 -14.61 10.57
CA GLU A 62 16.57 -13.28 11.14
C GLU A 62 15.15 -13.15 11.68
N TRP A 63 15.02 -12.70 12.93
CA TRP A 63 13.73 -12.63 13.61
C TRP A 63 12.85 -11.55 12.97
N LEU A 64 11.67 -11.94 12.48
CA LEU A 64 10.75 -11.01 11.81
C LEU A 64 10.32 -9.85 12.72
N TYR A 65 10.21 -10.10 14.02
CA TYR A 65 9.96 -9.07 15.03
C TYR A 65 11.04 -7.97 14.98
N ASP A 66 12.32 -8.35 15.02
CA ASP A 66 13.45 -7.42 15.00
C ASP A 66 13.55 -6.68 13.66
N VAL A 67 13.27 -7.36 12.54
CA VAL A 67 13.16 -6.74 11.21
C VAL A 67 12.13 -5.60 11.21
N CYS A 68 10.93 -5.88 11.75
CA CYS A 68 9.84 -4.90 11.77
C CYS A 68 10.14 -3.74 12.73
N ASP A 69 10.68 -4.06 13.92
CA ASP A 69 11.03 -3.09 14.97
C ASP A 69 12.15 -2.13 14.51
N ALA A 70 13.23 -2.68 13.94
CA ALA A 70 14.35 -1.91 13.44
C ALA A 70 13.96 -0.96 12.29
N HIS A 71 12.95 -1.31 11.50
CA HIS A 71 12.51 -0.49 10.38
C HIS A 71 11.63 0.69 10.83
N SER A 72 10.55 0.42 11.57
CA SER A 72 9.63 1.50 11.99
C SER A 72 8.61 1.00 13.02
N ALA A 73 8.19 1.91 13.92
CA ALA A 73 7.11 1.64 14.88
C ALA A 73 5.80 1.18 14.21
N GLU A 74 5.48 1.66 13.01
CA GLU A 74 4.29 1.21 12.28
C GLU A 74 4.38 -0.26 11.84
N LEU A 75 5.54 -0.70 11.36
CA LEU A 75 5.76 -2.10 11.00
C LEU A 75 5.80 -2.99 12.23
N HIS A 76 6.37 -2.52 13.34
CA HIS A 76 6.29 -3.19 14.64
C HIS A 76 4.83 -3.45 15.06
N ASP A 77 3.99 -2.41 15.02
CA ASP A 77 2.56 -2.53 15.34
C ASP A 77 1.87 -3.52 14.39
N LEU A 78 2.14 -3.39 13.08
CA LEU A 78 1.58 -4.29 12.07
C LEU A 78 1.99 -5.74 12.30
N HIS A 79 3.25 -6.00 12.67
CA HIS A 79 3.73 -7.32 13.04
C HIS A 79 2.86 -7.93 14.14
N GLY A 80 2.67 -7.19 15.23
CA GLY A 80 1.81 -7.60 16.34
C GLY A 80 0.34 -7.84 15.95
N PHE A 81 -0.15 -7.26 14.85
CA PHE A 81 -1.50 -7.51 14.35
C PHE A 81 -1.61 -8.69 13.39
N VAL A 82 -0.57 -8.97 12.61
CA VAL A 82 -0.67 -9.87 11.44
C VAL A 82 0.11 -11.18 11.58
N TYR A 83 1.25 -11.20 12.27
CA TYR A 83 2.10 -12.39 12.44
C TYR A 83 1.93 -13.05 13.79
N GLU A 84 2.21 -14.36 13.88
CA GLU A 84 2.38 -15.02 15.18
C GLU A 84 3.64 -14.46 15.89
N PRO A 85 3.64 -14.31 17.24
CA PRO A 85 4.70 -13.59 17.95
C PRO A 85 6.13 -14.09 17.70
N ASP A 86 6.30 -15.41 17.58
CA ASP A 86 7.60 -16.09 17.45
C ASP A 86 7.77 -16.75 16.07
N GLY A 87 7.07 -16.26 15.04
CA GLY A 87 7.02 -16.93 13.75
C GLY A 87 7.00 -15.99 12.56
N TYR A 88 7.10 -16.60 11.38
CA TYR A 88 6.99 -15.93 10.08
C TYR A 88 5.60 -16.09 9.47
N ASP A 89 4.75 -16.91 10.09
CA ASP A 89 3.41 -17.19 9.63
C ASP A 89 2.42 -16.11 10.08
N PHE A 90 1.46 -15.82 9.20
CA PHE A 90 0.33 -15.01 9.59
C PHE A 90 -0.51 -15.70 10.65
N LYS A 91 -1.12 -14.90 11.53
CA LYS A 91 -1.98 -15.42 12.59
C LYS A 91 -3.06 -16.34 12.04
N ALA A 92 -3.26 -17.50 12.66
CA ALA A 92 -4.21 -18.51 12.17
C ALA A 92 -5.65 -17.98 11.94
N PRO A 93 -6.21 -17.06 12.76
CA PRO A 93 -7.50 -16.43 12.47
C PRO A 93 -7.53 -15.61 11.18
N LEU A 94 -6.41 -14.98 10.79
CA LEU A 94 -6.31 -14.22 9.55
C LEU A 94 -6.20 -15.16 8.35
N VAL A 95 -5.35 -16.19 8.44
CA VAL A 95 -5.24 -17.22 7.40
C VAL A 95 -6.60 -17.84 7.11
N ARG A 96 -7.36 -18.25 8.15
CA ARG A 96 -8.70 -18.81 7.97
C ARG A 96 -9.71 -17.82 7.38
N ARG A 97 -9.67 -16.55 7.79
CA ARG A 97 -10.66 -15.54 7.36
C ARG A 97 -10.43 -15.07 5.92
N PHE A 98 -9.18 -15.05 5.49
CA PHE A 98 -8.78 -14.52 4.20
C PHE A 98 -8.31 -15.58 3.21
N GLU A 99 -8.21 -16.84 3.68
CA GLU A 99 -7.73 -18.02 2.93
C GLU A 99 -6.32 -17.86 2.36
N THR A 100 -5.55 -16.90 2.89
CA THR A 100 -4.29 -16.47 2.29
C THR A 100 -3.22 -17.56 2.32
N THR A 101 -2.27 -17.43 1.39
CA THR A 101 -1.08 -18.27 1.25
C THR A 101 0.13 -17.36 1.11
N GLY A 102 1.28 -17.79 1.62
CA GLY A 102 2.50 -16.99 1.68
C GLY A 102 2.66 -16.27 3.02
N CYS A 103 3.85 -15.78 3.30
CA CYS A 103 4.21 -15.10 4.54
C CYS A 103 4.66 -13.64 4.32
N ASP A 104 4.96 -13.23 3.08
CA ASP A 104 5.34 -11.84 2.80
C ASP A 104 4.14 -10.88 2.89
N LEU A 105 4.41 -9.65 3.31
CA LEU A 105 3.41 -8.61 3.50
C LEU A 105 3.73 -7.40 2.63
N LEU A 106 2.77 -6.98 1.80
CA LEU A 106 2.81 -5.67 1.14
C LEU A 106 2.07 -4.65 2.00
N VAL A 107 2.71 -3.56 2.39
CA VAL A 107 2.10 -2.42 3.08
C VAL A 107 1.94 -1.29 2.07
N LEU A 108 0.70 -0.86 1.84
CA LEU A 108 0.38 0.32 1.03
C LEU A 108 0.27 1.53 1.97
N ASP A 109 1.27 2.41 1.91
CA ASP A 109 1.36 3.57 2.78
C ASP A 109 0.39 4.66 2.33
N TYR A 110 0.48 5.06 1.06
CA TYR A 110 -0.40 6.09 0.53
C TYR A 110 -0.53 6.06 -0.99
N VAL A 111 -1.65 6.64 -1.44
CA VAL A 111 -1.92 6.98 -2.83
C VAL A 111 -2.49 8.37 -2.85
N ILE A 112 -1.82 9.27 -3.57
CA ILE A 112 -2.25 10.65 -3.71
C ILE A 112 -2.34 11.03 -5.16
N LEU A 113 -3.40 11.75 -5.49
CA LEU A 113 -3.64 12.31 -6.82
C LEU A 113 -3.78 13.81 -6.72
N SER A 114 -3.25 14.50 -7.74
CA SER A 114 -3.60 15.88 -8.03
C SER A 114 -5.13 16.04 -8.09
N PRO A 115 -5.71 17.14 -7.57
CA PRO A 115 -7.16 17.29 -7.45
C PRO A 115 -7.90 17.12 -8.78
N LYS A 116 -7.31 17.56 -9.90
CA LYS A 116 -7.86 17.43 -11.26
C LYS A 116 -8.11 15.98 -11.69
N TRP A 117 -7.36 15.03 -11.14
CA TRP A 117 -7.39 13.62 -11.55
C TRP A 117 -8.15 12.71 -10.57
N ARG A 118 -8.83 13.30 -9.58
CA ARG A 118 -9.68 12.57 -8.63
C ARG A 118 -11.02 12.20 -9.27
N GLY A 119 -11.72 11.23 -8.68
CA GLY A 119 -13.01 10.75 -9.17
C GLY A 119 -12.93 9.84 -10.40
N LEU A 120 -11.79 9.81 -11.10
CA LEU A 120 -11.55 8.95 -12.27
C LEU A 120 -11.18 7.50 -11.92
N ARG A 121 -11.25 7.13 -10.65
CA ARG A 121 -10.82 5.83 -10.10
C ARG A 121 -9.36 5.46 -10.35
N LEU A 122 -8.56 6.42 -10.83
CA LEU A 122 -7.13 6.28 -11.08
C LEU A 122 -6.36 5.78 -9.85
N GLY A 123 -6.78 6.17 -8.64
CA GLY A 123 -6.17 5.68 -7.41
C GLY A 123 -6.32 4.17 -7.22
N LEU A 124 -7.49 3.58 -7.53
CA LEU A 124 -7.67 2.13 -7.45
C LEU A 124 -6.90 1.42 -8.56
N LEU A 125 -6.86 1.99 -9.76
CA LEU A 125 -6.06 1.44 -10.86
C LEU A 125 -4.57 1.44 -10.52
N ALA A 126 -4.08 2.50 -9.87
CA ALA A 126 -2.70 2.58 -9.40
C ALA A 126 -2.40 1.52 -8.33
N VAL A 127 -3.29 1.33 -7.34
CA VAL A 127 -3.12 0.28 -6.31
C VAL A 127 -3.15 -1.10 -6.94
N ARG A 128 -4.10 -1.37 -7.85
CA ARG A 128 -4.16 -2.63 -8.59
C ARG A 128 -2.87 -2.89 -9.36
N LYS A 129 -2.39 -1.89 -10.11
CA LYS A 129 -1.15 -2.05 -10.87
C LYS A 129 0.08 -2.22 -9.98
N LEU A 130 0.12 -1.54 -8.83
CA LEU A 130 1.17 -1.73 -7.82
C LEU A 130 1.16 -3.17 -7.29
N VAL A 131 -0.01 -3.68 -6.91
CA VAL A 131 -0.18 -5.07 -6.47
C VAL A 131 0.25 -6.05 -7.55
N ASP A 132 -0.15 -5.84 -8.80
CA ASP A 132 0.26 -6.67 -9.94
C ASP A 132 1.80 -6.68 -10.12
N LEU A 133 2.49 -5.57 -9.81
CA LEU A 133 3.93 -5.41 -10.03
C LEU A 133 4.79 -5.97 -8.90
N ILE A 134 4.38 -5.76 -7.63
CA ILE A 134 5.25 -6.05 -6.46
C ILE A 134 4.59 -6.92 -5.39
N GLY A 135 3.32 -7.30 -5.57
CA GLY A 135 2.58 -8.15 -4.63
C GLY A 135 2.84 -9.65 -4.79
N GLY A 136 3.57 -10.09 -5.83
CA GLY A 136 3.87 -11.51 -6.03
C GLY A 136 4.64 -12.11 -4.85
N GLY A 137 4.12 -13.20 -4.28
CA GLY A 137 4.68 -13.85 -3.07
C GLY A 137 4.10 -13.33 -1.75
N CYS A 138 3.46 -12.15 -1.75
CA CYS A 138 2.80 -11.64 -0.56
C CYS A 138 1.46 -12.36 -0.33
N GLY A 139 1.13 -12.66 0.92
CA GLY A 139 -0.20 -13.15 1.28
C GLY A 139 -1.24 -12.03 1.38
N PHE A 140 -0.80 -10.83 1.78
CA PHE A 140 -1.66 -9.67 1.96
C PHE A 140 -1.07 -8.39 1.39
N VAL A 141 -1.97 -7.49 1.01
CA VAL A 141 -1.74 -6.05 1.04
C VAL A 141 -2.45 -5.49 2.25
N VAL A 142 -1.75 -4.74 3.10
CA VAL A 142 -2.33 -4.04 4.24
C VAL A 142 -2.18 -2.54 4.07
N SER A 143 -3.19 -1.78 4.48
CA SER A 143 -3.16 -0.32 4.43
C SER A 143 -3.98 0.29 5.55
N GLU A 144 -3.53 1.41 6.10
CA GLU A 144 -4.38 2.29 6.89
C GLU A 144 -5.20 3.19 5.94
N ILE A 145 -6.47 2.82 5.73
CA ILE A 145 -7.34 3.55 4.81
C ILE A 145 -7.99 4.74 5.54
N ALA A 146 -7.29 5.86 5.47
CA ALA A 146 -7.69 7.16 6.00
C ALA A 146 -7.11 8.29 5.11
N PRO A 147 -7.61 9.54 5.23
CA PRO A 147 -6.91 10.69 4.68
C PRO A 147 -5.50 10.78 5.26
N LEU A 148 -4.57 11.31 4.47
CA LEU A 148 -3.19 11.42 4.89
C LEU A 148 -3.03 12.32 6.12
N SER A 149 -2.15 11.94 7.05
CA SER A 149 -1.79 12.76 8.21
C SER A 149 -0.87 13.92 7.81
N ALA A 150 -0.68 14.88 8.73
CA ALA A 150 0.26 15.98 8.55
C ALA A 150 1.71 15.49 8.32
N GLU A 151 2.15 14.49 9.06
CA GLU A 151 3.46 13.85 8.89
C GLU A 151 3.59 13.19 7.52
N GLY A 152 2.53 12.51 7.06
CA GLY A 152 2.48 11.96 5.71
C GLY A 152 2.62 13.04 4.63
N TYR A 153 2.10 14.25 4.87
CA TYR A 153 2.18 15.35 3.92
C TYR A 153 3.63 15.80 3.68
N GLU A 154 4.43 15.86 4.73
CA GLU A 154 5.83 16.27 4.66
C GLU A 154 6.70 15.21 3.97
N ALA A 155 6.49 13.94 4.29
CA ALA A 155 7.25 12.82 3.72
C ALA A 155 7.08 12.70 2.19
N LEU A 156 5.87 13.00 1.69
CA LEU A 156 5.49 12.76 0.30
C LEU A 156 6.11 13.70 -0.73
N ARG A 157 6.60 14.87 -0.30
CA ARG A 157 7.12 15.95 -1.17
C ARG A 157 6.22 16.23 -2.38
N VAL A 158 4.91 16.28 -2.15
CA VAL A 158 3.90 16.66 -3.16
C VAL A 158 3.53 18.14 -3.01
N PRO A 159 3.01 18.79 -4.06
CA PRO A 159 2.50 20.15 -3.94
C PRO A 159 1.41 20.23 -2.86
N ALA A 160 1.45 21.25 -1.99
CA ALA A 160 0.46 21.47 -0.94
C ALA A 160 -0.99 21.55 -1.49
N ALA A 161 -1.15 22.07 -2.72
CA ALA A 161 -2.43 22.11 -3.42
C ALA A 161 -3.03 20.73 -3.74
N TRP A 162 -2.23 19.65 -3.65
CA TRP A 162 -2.73 18.28 -3.77
C TRP A 162 -3.31 17.77 -2.46
N LEU A 163 -3.21 18.50 -1.35
CA LEU A 163 -3.71 18.05 -0.07
C LEU A 163 -5.12 18.60 0.13
N PRO A 164 -6.13 17.76 0.45
CA PRO A 164 -7.44 18.29 0.77
C PRO A 164 -7.35 19.13 2.05
N PRO A 165 -7.94 20.34 2.09
CA PRO A 165 -8.12 21.04 3.36
C PRO A 165 -9.15 20.25 4.17
N LEU A 166 -8.72 19.66 5.28
CA LEU A 166 -9.58 18.93 6.21
C LEU A 166 -9.71 19.75 7.48
N PRO A 167 -10.73 20.64 7.57
CA PRO A 167 -10.78 21.69 8.60
C PRO A 167 -11.27 21.20 9.97
N SER A 168 -11.78 19.96 10.07
CA SER A 168 -12.36 19.42 11.29
C SER A 168 -12.27 17.90 11.37
N ASP A 169 -12.37 17.37 12.59
CA ASP A 169 -12.46 15.93 12.85
C ASP A 169 -13.63 15.27 12.13
N GLU A 170 -14.76 15.97 12.00
CA GLU A 170 -15.93 15.46 11.29
C GLU A 170 -15.63 15.28 9.80
N ALA A 171 -14.96 16.25 9.17
CA ALA A 171 -14.52 16.15 7.78
C ALA A 171 -13.54 14.99 7.57
N ILE A 172 -12.63 14.78 8.52
CA ILE A 172 -11.69 13.64 8.51
C ILE A 172 -12.44 12.31 8.61
N ARG A 173 -13.41 12.21 9.52
CA ARG A 173 -14.23 10.98 9.69
C ARG A 173 -15.03 10.68 8.42
N ASP A 174 -15.71 11.66 7.83
CA ASP A 174 -16.46 11.47 6.60
C ASP A 174 -15.56 11.07 5.42
N ALA A 175 -14.43 11.75 5.25
CA ALA A 175 -13.44 11.39 4.24
C ALA A 175 -12.90 9.96 4.44
N THR A 176 -12.66 9.55 5.69
CA THR A 176 -12.25 8.18 6.05
C THR A 176 -13.31 7.15 5.66
N VAL A 177 -14.59 7.42 5.95
CA VAL A 177 -15.69 6.52 5.58
C VAL A 177 -15.80 6.38 4.07
N ARG A 178 -15.70 7.49 3.32
CA ARG A 178 -15.72 7.49 1.86
C ARG A 178 -14.53 6.73 1.26
N LEU A 179 -13.32 6.94 1.78
CA LEU A 179 -12.11 6.22 1.34
C LEU A 179 -12.23 4.72 1.61
N ARG A 180 -12.69 4.31 2.79
CA ARG A 180 -12.93 2.89 3.10
C ARG A 180 -13.95 2.26 2.16
N ARG A 181 -15.05 2.96 1.85
CA ARG A 181 -16.04 2.48 0.86
C ARG A 181 -15.43 2.38 -0.53
N TYR A 182 -14.57 3.32 -0.91
CA TYR A 182 -13.89 3.33 -2.20
C TYR A 182 -12.93 2.14 -2.35
N TYR A 183 -12.06 1.88 -1.37
CA TYR A 183 -11.12 0.75 -1.39
C TYR A 183 -11.77 -0.63 -1.23
N ARG A 184 -12.93 -0.72 -0.58
CA ARG A 184 -13.72 -1.96 -0.56
C ARG A 184 -14.08 -2.48 -1.95
N ARG A 185 -14.17 -1.60 -2.96
CA ARG A 185 -14.40 -1.99 -4.37
C ARG A 185 -13.27 -2.86 -4.93
N MET A 186 -12.07 -2.76 -4.38
CA MET A 186 -10.93 -3.60 -4.74
C MET A 186 -10.86 -4.89 -3.92
N GLY A 187 -11.68 -5.03 -2.87
CA GLY A 187 -11.69 -6.21 -2.00
C GLY A 187 -11.06 -6.01 -0.62
N PHE A 188 -10.62 -4.78 -0.28
CA PHE A 188 -10.09 -4.49 1.05
C PHE A 188 -11.15 -4.72 2.15
N ARG A 189 -10.78 -5.49 3.18
CA ARG A 189 -11.62 -5.80 4.34
C ARG A 189 -10.89 -5.42 5.63
N ARG A 190 -11.62 -4.94 6.63
CA ARG A 190 -11.03 -4.50 7.90
C ARG A 190 -10.35 -5.67 8.63
N LEU A 191 -9.12 -5.45 9.10
CA LEU A 191 -8.33 -6.42 9.86
C LEU A 191 -8.73 -6.39 11.34
N GLY A 192 -9.57 -7.34 11.76
CA GLY A 192 -10.08 -7.42 13.13
C GLY A 192 -10.69 -6.11 13.63
N ARG A 193 -10.28 -5.65 14.82
CA ARG A 193 -10.69 -4.38 15.45
C ARG A 193 -9.68 -3.24 15.22
N THR A 194 -8.69 -3.43 14.35
CA THR A 194 -7.62 -2.44 14.09
C THR A 194 -8.10 -1.31 13.17
N ARG A 195 -7.22 -0.34 12.91
CA ARG A 195 -7.43 0.72 11.89
C ARG A 195 -7.11 0.25 10.47
N TYR A 196 -6.41 -0.87 10.34
CA TYR A 196 -5.92 -1.41 9.08
C TYR A 196 -6.96 -2.23 8.30
N TYR A 197 -6.78 -2.26 6.99
CA TYR A 197 -7.54 -3.05 6.03
C TYR A 197 -6.60 -3.94 5.24
N ALA A 198 -7.03 -5.16 4.97
CA ALA A 198 -6.27 -6.17 4.23
C ALA A 198 -6.99 -6.53 2.92
N LEU A 199 -6.20 -6.68 1.86
CA LEU A 199 -6.58 -7.30 0.60
C LEU A 199 -5.78 -8.61 0.46
N PRO A 200 -6.43 -9.78 0.44
CA PRO A 200 -5.73 -11.04 0.24
C PRO A 200 -5.34 -11.22 -1.23
N LEU A 201 -4.15 -11.74 -1.48
CA LEU A 201 -3.58 -11.82 -2.84
C LEU A 201 -3.70 -13.20 -3.52
N ASN A 202 -4.20 -14.18 -2.79
CA ASN A 202 -4.65 -15.46 -3.32
C ASN A 202 -6.03 -15.38 -4.02
N GLN A 203 -6.72 -14.23 -3.93
CA GLN A 203 -8.04 -14.00 -4.53
C GLN A 203 -7.91 -13.20 -5.82
N VAL A 204 -8.79 -13.46 -6.79
CA VAL A 204 -8.85 -12.70 -8.04
C VAL A 204 -9.24 -11.26 -7.73
N THR A 205 -8.29 -10.33 -7.86
CA THR A 205 -8.58 -8.90 -7.76
C THR A 205 -9.45 -8.44 -8.94
N PRO A 206 -10.39 -7.49 -8.73
CA PRO A 206 -11.20 -6.93 -9.80
C PRO A 206 -10.35 -6.43 -10.98
N THR A 207 -10.82 -6.64 -12.21
CA THR A 207 -10.11 -6.14 -13.39
C THR A 207 -10.20 -4.61 -13.46
N ALA A 208 -9.33 -3.98 -14.26
CA ALA A 208 -9.44 -2.54 -14.54
C ALA A 208 -10.84 -2.19 -15.08
N HIS A 209 -11.42 -3.05 -15.91
CA HIS A 209 -12.77 -2.89 -16.43
C HIS A 209 -13.82 -2.92 -15.30
N ASP A 210 -13.76 -3.89 -14.39
CA ASP A 210 -14.69 -3.99 -13.25
C ASP A 210 -14.59 -2.77 -12.34
N LEU A 211 -13.36 -2.31 -12.10
CA LEU A 211 -13.09 -1.11 -11.32
C LEU A 211 -13.57 0.16 -11.99
N LEU A 212 -13.87 0.19 -13.30
CA LEU A 212 -14.35 1.38 -14.02
C LEU A 212 -15.88 1.40 -14.22
N ARG A 213 -16.59 0.29 -14.00
CA ARG A 213 -18.07 0.22 -14.17
C ARG A 213 -18.81 1.21 -13.26
N PRO A 214 -19.79 2.00 -13.75
CA PRO A 214 -20.63 2.83 -12.89
C PRO A 214 -21.25 1.99 -11.76
N THR A 215 -21.26 2.53 -10.55
CA THR A 215 -21.91 1.92 -9.37
C THR A 215 -23.22 2.62 -9.10
#